data_AF-A0A1B7N1A2-F1
#
_entry.id   AF-A0A1B7N1A2-F1
#
_cell.length_a   1.000
_cell.length_b   1.000
_cell.length_c   1.000
_cell.angle_alpha   90.00
_cell.angle_beta   90.00
_cell.angle_gamma   90.00
#
_symmetry.space_group_name_H-M   'P 1'
#
loop_
_entity.id
_entity.type
_entity.pdbx_description
1 polymer ?
#
loop_
_entity_poly.entity_id
_entity_poly.type
_entity_poly.pdbx_seq_one_letter_code
_entity_poly.pdbx_strand_id
1 'polypeptide(L)'
;MDDLPQETRRPVDFKLEPIPIPLADIKKLELYPHATGGYGDIWKCSMSNTKFGTRCVAVKSIRVSQSDDKELYKIGRRIRREAYVWINLSHDNILSFEGIINDFGQLPALVSLWMENGSLNVYLKNVFPSLSSRRKLELIQQVAAGLSYLHGEDVVHGDLTATNIFVDDHGNLRLADFGLSMIAAESGNLTFGSLQSANTRWMAP
;
A
#
# COMPACT_ATOMS: atom_id res chain seq x y z
N MET A 1 -32.16 22.81 -3.17
CA MET A 1 -31.60 22.08 -4.32
C MET A 1 -30.22 22.67 -4.45
N ASP A 2 -29.31 22.20 -3.59
CA ASP A 2 -28.04 22.88 -3.32
C ASP A 2 -26.95 22.15 -4.09
N ASP A 3 -26.48 22.80 -5.15
CA ASP A 3 -25.30 22.40 -5.91
C ASP A 3 -24.06 22.59 -5.03
N LEU A 4 -23.54 21.49 -4.49
CA LEU A 4 -22.18 21.44 -3.96
C LEU A 4 -21.18 21.61 -5.12
N PRO A 5 -20.12 22.42 -4.96
CA PRO A 5 -19.14 22.62 -6.02
C PRO A 5 -18.45 21.29 -6.33
N GLN A 6 -18.45 20.91 -7.62
CA GLN A 6 -17.65 19.80 -8.12
C GLN A 6 -16.18 20.12 -7.85
N GLU A 7 -15.59 19.46 -6.85
CA GLU A 7 -14.14 19.41 -6.69
C GLU A 7 -13.52 19.00 -8.02
N THR A 8 -12.66 19.87 -8.54
CA THR A 8 -11.96 19.66 -9.80
C THR A 8 -11.13 18.38 -9.66
N ARG A 9 -11.62 17.29 -10.27
CA ARG A 9 -10.94 16.01 -10.38
C ARG A 9 -9.50 16.26 -10.87
N ARG A 10 -8.51 16.01 -10.02
CA ARG A 10 -7.12 16.06 -10.44
C ARG A 10 -6.80 14.69 -11.03
N PRO A 11 -6.52 14.58 -12.33
CA PRO A 11 -6.00 13.34 -12.87
C PRO A 11 -4.66 13.04 -12.19
N VAL A 12 -4.44 11.77 -11.85
CA VAL A 12 -3.16 11.24 -11.35
C VAL A 12 -2.01 11.78 -12.22
N ASP A 13 -0.99 12.39 -11.62
CA ASP A 13 0.10 13.03 -12.36
C ASP A 13 1.11 11.98 -12.86
N PHE A 14 1.04 11.70 -14.16
CA PHE A 14 1.92 10.75 -14.88
C PHE A 14 3.40 11.15 -14.94
N LYS A 15 3.80 12.29 -14.35
CA LYS A 15 5.19 12.78 -14.34
C LYS A 15 5.93 12.55 -13.02
N LEU A 16 5.25 12.14 -11.95
CA LEU A 16 5.89 11.91 -10.66
C LEU A 16 6.64 10.57 -10.65
N GLU A 17 7.97 10.65 -10.53
CA GLU A 17 8.81 9.47 -10.31
C GLU A 17 8.93 9.18 -8.81
N PRO A 18 8.84 7.89 -8.39
CA PRO A 18 9.10 7.49 -7.02
C PRO A 18 10.47 7.97 -6.52
N ILE A 19 10.50 8.50 -5.30
CA ILE A 19 11.73 9.01 -4.70
C ILE A 19 12.72 7.84 -4.53
N PRO A 20 13.93 7.90 -5.11
CA PRO A 20 14.94 6.89 -4.86
C PRO A 20 15.55 7.10 -3.46
N ILE A 21 15.49 6.06 -2.63
CA ILE A 21 16.07 6.03 -1.30
C ILE A 21 17.44 5.35 -1.38
N PRO A 22 18.53 6.02 -0.96
CA PRO A 22 19.86 5.42 -0.91
C PRO A 22 19.89 4.19 -0.01
N LEU A 23 20.53 3.10 -0.46
CA LEU A 23 20.69 1.89 0.36
C LEU A 23 21.42 2.16 1.68
N ALA A 24 22.35 3.12 1.70
CA ALA A 24 23.06 3.53 2.89
C ALA A 24 22.15 4.13 3.98
N ASP A 25 20.97 4.63 3.61
CA ASP A 25 20.00 5.18 4.56
C ASP A 25 19.12 4.12 5.20
N ILE A 26 19.13 2.88 4.68
CA ILE A 26 18.27 1.79 5.15
C ILE A 26 19.10 0.75 5.91
N LYS A 27 18.70 0.49 7.15
CA LYS A 27 19.28 -0.57 7.98
C LYS A 27 18.21 -1.55 8.42
N LYS A 28 18.39 -2.84 8.09
CA LYS A 28 17.52 -3.93 8.58
C LYS A 28 17.62 -4.03 10.11
N LEU A 29 16.48 -4.11 10.77
CA LEU A 29 16.40 -4.22 12.23
C LEU A 29 16.30 -5.67 12.72
N GLU A 30 15.99 -6.60 11.82
CA GLU A 30 15.80 -8.02 12.10
C GLU A 30 16.73 -8.86 11.21
N LEU A 31 17.12 -10.04 11.70
CA LEU A 31 17.96 -10.99 10.94
C LEU A 31 17.20 -11.65 9.78
N TYR A 32 15.89 -11.82 9.96
CA TYR A 32 14.99 -12.45 8.99
C TYR A 32 13.88 -11.46 8.59
N PRO A 33 13.20 -11.67 7.45
CA PRO A 33 12.01 -10.91 7.11
C PRO A 33 10.98 -10.99 8.24
N HIS A 34 10.33 -9.87 8.53
CA HIS A 34 9.24 -9.81 9.49
C HIS A 34 8.04 -10.63 9.01
N ALA A 35 7.79 -10.61 7.70
CA ALA A 35 6.76 -11.42 7.07
C ALA A 35 7.20 -11.87 5.67
N THR A 36 6.75 -13.06 5.30
CA THR A 36 7.01 -13.68 4.00
C THR A 36 5.66 -14.11 3.42
N GLY A 37 5.26 -13.49 2.30
CA GLY A 37 3.99 -13.72 1.62
C GLY A 37 4.17 -14.12 0.16
N GLY A 38 3.05 -14.33 -0.56
CA GLY A 38 3.07 -14.67 -1.99
C GLY A 38 3.69 -13.59 -2.88
N TYR A 39 3.70 -12.33 -2.41
CA TYR A 39 4.21 -11.18 -3.14
C TYR A 39 5.68 -10.83 -2.83
N GLY A 40 6.30 -11.45 -1.82
CA GLY A 40 7.66 -11.12 -1.41
C GLY A 40 7.90 -11.18 0.10
N ASP A 41 8.97 -10.53 0.53
CA ASP A 41 9.40 -10.37 1.91
C ASP A 41 9.19 -8.94 2.39
N ILE A 42 8.69 -8.80 3.61
CA ILE A 42 8.58 -7.52 4.30
C ILE A 42 9.66 -7.45 5.36
N TRP A 43 10.52 -6.44 5.28
CA TRP A 43 11.60 -6.20 6.23
C TRP A 43 11.29 -4.97 7.08
N LYS A 44 11.40 -5.11 8.40
CA LYS A 44 11.40 -3.96 9.31
C LYS A 44 12.80 -3.32 9.28
N CYS A 45 12.87 -2.05 8.89
CA CYS A 45 14.12 -1.31 8.76
C CYS A 45 14.06 0.04 9.49
N SER A 46 15.21 0.62 9.80
CA SER A 46 15.33 2.05 10.12
C SER A 46 15.80 2.81 8.89
N MET A 47 15.17 3.95 8.62
CA MET A 47 15.56 4.91 7.58
C MET A 47 16.15 6.16 8.23
N SER A 48 17.41 6.49 7.92
CA SER A 48 18.07 7.74 8.33
C SER A 48 17.82 8.86 7.33
N ASN A 49 18.33 10.07 7.64
CA ASN A 49 18.29 11.25 6.74
C ASN A 49 16.89 11.65 6.25
N THR A 50 15.83 11.28 6.99
CA THR A 50 14.48 11.77 6.71
C THR A 50 14.33 13.19 7.23
N LYS A 51 13.37 13.95 6.69
CA LYS A 51 13.03 15.30 7.15
C LYS A 51 12.75 15.42 8.66
N PHE A 52 12.43 14.30 9.32
CA PHE A 52 12.05 14.23 10.73
C PHE A 52 12.99 13.33 11.56
N GLY A 53 14.22 13.10 11.07
CA GLY A 53 15.20 12.23 11.73
C GLY A 53 15.04 10.77 11.34
N THR A 54 15.51 9.85 12.19
CA THR A 54 15.43 8.40 11.92
C THR A 54 14.02 7.88 12.16
N ARG A 55 13.49 7.06 11.25
CA ARG A 55 12.17 6.43 11.41
C ARG A 55 12.16 4.93 11.06
N CYS A 56 11.20 4.20 11.61
CA CYS A 56 10.94 2.82 11.22
C CYS A 56 10.16 2.77 9.90
N VAL A 57 10.62 1.94 8.96
CA VAL A 57 10.00 1.72 7.66
C VAL A 57 9.82 0.24 7.38
N ALA A 58 8.82 -0.08 6.56
CA ALA A 58 8.65 -1.40 5.95
C ALA A 58 9.27 -1.38 4.56
N VAL A 59 10.13 -2.36 4.25
CA VAL A 59 10.68 -2.56 2.90
C VAL A 59 10.08 -3.83 2.32
N LYS A 60 9.23 -3.68 1.30
CA LYS A 60 8.61 -4.78 0.54
C LYS A 60 9.54 -5.18 -0.59
N SER A 61 10.32 -6.24 -0.36
CA SER A 61 11.24 -6.82 -1.33
C SER A 61 10.58 -7.97 -2.08
N ILE A 62 10.60 -7.91 -3.41
CA ILE A 62 9.92 -8.91 -4.24
C ILE A 62 10.89 -10.05 -4.56
N ARG A 63 10.48 -11.26 -4.19
CA ARG A 63 11.25 -12.47 -4.48
C ARG A 63 11.08 -12.85 -5.93
N VAL A 64 12.20 -13.09 -6.59
CA VAL A 64 12.27 -13.60 -7.95
C VAL A 64 12.75 -15.05 -7.87
N SER A 65 11.90 -16.01 -8.22
CA SER A 65 12.35 -17.39 -8.50
C SER A 65 13.06 -17.43 -9.84
N GLN A 66 13.80 -18.50 -10.17
CA GLN A 66 14.33 -18.71 -11.53
C GLN A 66 13.20 -18.49 -12.54
N SER A 67 13.26 -17.37 -13.25
CA SER A 67 12.19 -16.85 -14.10
C SER A 67 12.83 -16.37 -15.39
N ASP A 68 12.13 -16.55 -16.51
CA ASP A 68 12.59 -16.04 -17.78
C ASP A 68 12.51 -14.49 -17.81
N ASP A 69 13.21 -13.88 -18.77
CA ASP A 69 13.25 -12.43 -18.92
C ASP A 69 11.85 -11.80 -19.09
N LYS A 70 10.88 -12.57 -19.61
CA LYS A 70 9.50 -12.12 -19.80
C LYS A 70 8.77 -11.96 -18.47
N GLU A 71 8.91 -12.92 -17.56
CA GLU A 71 8.32 -12.85 -16.23
C GLU A 71 8.96 -11.74 -15.39
N LEU A 72 10.29 -11.59 -15.45
CA LEU A 72 11.01 -10.47 -14.83
C LEU A 72 10.47 -9.11 -15.29
N TYR A 73 10.29 -8.94 -16.61
CA TYR A 73 9.72 -7.72 -17.17
C TYR A 73 8.27 -7.47 -16.69
N LYS A 74 7.44 -8.50 -16.59
CA LYS A 74 6.07 -8.39 -16.06
C LYS A 74 6.07 -7.97 -14.60
N ILE A 75 6.93 -8.58 -13.75
CA ILE A 75 7.05 -8.21 -12.34
C ILE A 75 7.51 -6.76 -12.21
N GLY A 76 8.56 -6.35 -12.94
CA GLY A 76 9.04 -4.98 -12.94
C GLY A 76 7.98 -3.95 -13.34
N ARG A 77 7.13 -4.27 -14.33
CA ARG A 77 5.98 -3.41 -14.67
C ARG A 77 4.96 -3.27 -13.54
N ARG A 78 4.69 -4.35 -12.79
CA ARG A 78 3.77 -4.31 -11.64
C ARG A 78 4.32 -3.43 -10.52
N ILE A 79 5.61 -3.55 -10.20
CA ILE A 79 6.29 -2.71 -9.19
C ILE A 79 6.17 -1.24 -9.54
N ARG A 80 6.52 -0.88 -10.79
CA ARG A 80 6.43 0.49 -11.27
C ARG A 80 5.00 1.02 -11.20
N ARG A 81 4.01 0.21 -11.57
CA ARG A 81 2.60 0.61 -11.50
C ARG A 81 2.14 0.83 -10.07
N GLU A 82 2.47 -0.08 -9.14
CA GLU A 82 2.13 0.04 -7.72
C GLU A 82 2.76 1.32 -7.13
N ALA A 83 4.06 1.53 -7.36
CA ALA A 83 4.75 2.75 -6.91
C ALA A 83 4.15 4.02 -7.50
N TYR A 84 3.77 3.98 -8.78
CA TYR A 84 3.18 5.10 -9.51
C TYR A 84 1.79 5.49 -8.98
N VAL A 85 0.92 4.51 -8.71
CA VAL A 85 -0.37 4.80 -8.06
C VAL A 85 -0.10 5.38 -6.68
N TRP A 86 0.77 4.73 -5.91
CA TRP A 86 0.95 5.03 -4.50
C TRP A 86 1.60 6.40 -4.23
N ILE A 87 2.56 6.85 -5.05
CA ILE A 87 3.21 8.16 -4.87
C ILE A 87 2.24 9.35 -5.01
N ASN A 88 1.15 9.17 -5.76
CA ASN A 88 0.14 10.21 -5.96
C ASN A 88 -0.85 10.31 -4.79
N LEU A 89 -0.83 9.38 -3.84
CA LEU A 89 -1.81 9.30 -2.77
C LEU A 89 -1.30 9.98 -1.48
N SER A 90 -2.07 10.93 -0.97
CA SER A 90 -1.78 11.65 0.27
C SER A 90 -3.06 11.90 1.06
N HIS A 91 -3.30 11.06 2.07
CA HIS A 91 -4.46 11.16 2.94
C HIS A 91 -4.24 10.42 4.27
N ASP A 92 -4.89 10.87 5.34
CA ASP A 92 -4.72 10.32 6.70
C ASP A 92 -5.14 8.85 6.83
N ASN A 93 -5.96 8.32 5.92
CA ASN A 93 -6.33 6.91 5.91
C ASN A 93 -5.63 6.11 4.81
N ILE A 94 -4.57 6.64 4.22
CA ILE A 94 -3.70 5.94 3.27
C ILE A 94 -2.31 5.76 3.89
N LEU A 95 -1.71 4.59 3.72
CA LEU A 95 -0.35 4.34 4.18
C LEU A 95 0.64 5.23 3.42
N SER A 96 1.53 5.92 4.14
CA SER A 96 2.53 6.80 3.52
C SER A 96 3.55 5.98 2.72
N PHE A 97 3.72 6.36 1.45
CA PHE A 97 4.78 5.86 0.58
C PHE A 97 6.03 6.74 0.73
N GLU A 98 7.14 6.12 1.11
CA GLU A 98 8.39 6.85 1.31
C GLU A 98 9.26 6.85 0.03
N GLY A 99 9.12 5.83 -0.82
CA GLY A 99 9.83 5.77 -2.09
C GLY A 99 10.22 4.35 -2.50
N ILE A 100 11.22 4.28 -3.38
CA ILE A 100 11.78 3.03 -3.89
C ILE A 100 13.24 2.90 -3.51
N ILE A 101 13.70 1.67 -3.31
CA ILE A 101 15.10 1.38 -3.05
C ILE A 101 15.60 0.33 -4.06
N ASN A 102 16.70 0.66 -4.72
CA ASN A 102 17.41 -0.26 -5.61
C ASN A 102 18.41 -1.10 -4.79
N ASP A 103 18.84 -2.22 -5.35
CA ASP A 103 19.90 -3.08 -4.79
C ASP A 103 19.62 -3.64 -3.38
N PHE A 104 18.38 -3.54 -2.89
CA PHE A 104 17.94 -4.25 -1.68
C PHE A 104 17.69 -5.75 -1.93
N GLY A 105 17.50 -6.11 -3.19
CA GLY A 105 17.31 -7.46 -3.72
C GLY A 105 17.51 -7.46 -5.24
N GLN A 106 16.97 -8.46 -5.95
CA GLN A 106 17.08 -8.56 -7.41
C GLN A 106 16.28 -7.49 -8.17
N LEU A 107 15.19 -7.01 -7.58
CA LEU A 107 14.32 -5.98 -8.12
C LEU A 107 14.21 -4.81 -7.14
N PRO A 108 13.83 -3.61 -7.62
CA PRO A 108 13.54 -2.49 -6.73
C PRO A 108 12.49 -2.88 -5.68
N ALA A 109 12.71 -2.47 -4.44
CA ALA A 109 11.78 -2.67 -3.34
C ALA A 109 11.00 -1.39 -3.03
N LEU A 110 9.78 -1.55 -2.52
CA LEU A 110 8.90 -0.45 -2.13
C LEU A 110 9.08 -0.15 -0.65
N VAL A 111 9.13 1.13 -0.28
CA VAL A 111 9.34 1.58 1.10
C VAL A 111 8.13 2.38 1.58
N SER A 112 7.60 2.01 2.75
CA SER A 112 6.51 2.71 3.42
C SER A 112 6.81 2.91 4.90
N LEU A 113 6.04 3.75 5.58
CA LEU A 113 6.11 3.80 7.05
C LEU A 113 5.79 2.44 7.68
N TRP A 114 6.51 2.11 8.74
CA TRP A 114 6.23 0.93 9.54
C TRP A 114 5.03 1.17 10.46
N MET A 115 4.12 0.20 10.52
CA MET A 115 2.89 0.27 11.31
C MET A 115 3.02 -0.67 12.51
N GLU A 116 3.26 -0.10 13.70
CA GLU A 116 3.62 -0.89 14.90
C GLU A 116 2.51 -1.84 15.38
N ASN A 117 1.24 -1.51 15.12
CA ASN A 117 0.11 -2.36 15.48
C ASN A 117 -0.25 -3.40 14.39
N GLY A 118 0.56 -3.47 13.32
CA GLY A 118 0.41 -4.47 12.26
C GLY A 118 -0.84 -4.29 11.41
N SER A 119 -1.27 -5.38 10.76
CA SER A 119 -2.51 -5.38 9.96
C SER A 119 -3.75 -5.42 10.85
N LEU A 120 -4.84 -4.86 10.36
CA LEU A 120 -6.14 -4.82 11.05
C LEU A 120 -6.62 -6.23 11.40
N ASN A 121 -6.40 -7.22 10.53
CA ASN A 121 -6.74 -8.62 10.81
C ASN A 121 -6.01 -9.16 12.06
N VAL A 122 -4.73 -8.84 12.23
CA VAL A 122 -3.96 -9.25 13.43
C VAL A 122 -4.41 -8.43 14.64
N TYR A 123 -4.54 -7.11 14.47
CA TYR A 123 -4.96 -6.20 15.53
C TYR A 123 -6.30 -6.58 16.15
N LEU A 124 -7.32 -6.83 15.32
CA LEU A 124 -8.67 -7.16 15.79
C LEU A 124 -8.74 -8.50 16.53
N LYS A 125 -7.88 -9.48 16.24
CA LYS A 125 -7.85 -10.73 17.01
C LYS A 125 -7.60 -10.49 18.50
N ASN A 126 -6.85 -9.44 18.83
CA ASN A 126 -6.48 -9.13 20.21
C ASN A 126 -7.48 -8.17 20.87
N VAL A 127 -8.00 -7.18 20.14
CA VAL A 127 -8.76 -6.09 20.76
C VAL A 127 -10.27 -6.13 20.49
N PHE A 128 -10.73 -6.90 19.49
CA PHE A 128 -12.14 -6.84 19.06
C PHE A 128 -13.17 -7.09 20.19
N PRO A 129 -12.95 -8.01 21.15
CA PRO A 129 -13.88 -8.20 22.26
C PRO A 129 -14.04 -6.98 23.18
N SER A 130 -13.02 -6.14 23.29
CA SER A 130 -13.03 -4.94 24.14
C SER A 130 -13.38 -3.64 23.40
N LEU A 131 -13.51 -3.70 22.07
CA LEU A 131 -13.88 -2.53 21.28
C LEU A 131 -15.33 -2.09 21.55
N SER A 132 -15.49 -0.84 21.97
CA SER A 132 -16.79 -0.19 22.07
C SER A 132 -17.44 -0.05 20.69
N SER A 133 -18.78 -0.01 20.66
CA SER A 133 -19.53 0.23 19.41
C SER A 133 -19.12 1.54 18.74
N ARG A 134 -18.82 2.57 19.55
CA ARG A 134 -18.29 3.85 19.06
C ARG A 134 -16.97 3.66 18.32
N ARG A 135 -16.00 2.94 18.91
CA ARG A 135 -14.71 2.74 18.26
C ARG A 135 -14.84 1.93 16.98
N LYS A 136 -15.73 0.93 16.93
CA LYS A 136 -16.02 0.17 15.70
C LYS A 136 -16.52 1.09 14.58
N LEU A 137 -17.42 2.02 14.88
CA LEU A 137 -17.91 2.99 13.90
C LEU A 137 -16.81 3.95 13.44
N GLU A 138 -15.94 4.43 14.34
CA GLU A 138 -14.78 5.26 13.99
C GLU A 138 -13.83 4.52 13.02
N LEU A 139 -13.54 3.24 13.26
CA LEU A 139 -12.71 2.43 12.36
C LEU A 139 -13.37 2.27 10.97
N ILE A 140 -14.68 2.01 10.92
CA ILE A 140 -15.41 1.92 9.64
C ILE A 140 -15.36 3.27 8.90
N GLN A 141 -15.54 4.37 9.61
CA GLN A 141 -15.47 5.71 9.04
C GLN A 141 -14.10 6.00 8.44
N GLN A 142 -13.01 5.59 9.10
CA GLN A 142 -11.65 5.74 8.58
C GLN A 142 -11.42 4.95 7.28
N VAL A 143 -11.92 3.71 7.21
CA VAL A 143 -11.86 2.93 5.95
C VAL A 143 -12.66 3.63 4.85
N ALA A 144 -13.87 4.09 5.16
CA ALA A 144 -14.72 4.79 4.21
C ALA A 144 -14.09 6.10 3.71
N ALA A 145 -13.46 6.87 4.60
CA ALA A 145 -12.74 8.10 4.24
C ALA A 145 -11.56 7.81 3.31
N GLY A 146 -10.75 6.78 3.61
CA GLY A 146 -9.66 6.35 2.73
C GLY A 146 -10.16 5.92 1.35
N LEU A 147 -11.24 5.15 1.26
CA LEU A 147 -11.84 4.75 -0.02
C LEU A 147 -12.44 5.93 -0.78
N SER A 148 -13.12 6.84 -0.08
CA SER A 148 -13.68 8.05 -0.69
C SER A 148 -12.57 8.90 -1.32
N TYR A 149 -11.43 9.03 -0.63
CA TYR A 149 -10.26 9.71 -1.17
C TYR A 149 -9.72 8.99 -2.42
N LEU A 150 -9.48 7.68 -2.36
CA LEU A 150 -8.99 6.91 -3.52
C LEU A 150 -9.90 7.08 -4.74
N HIS A 151 -11.21 6.97 -4.55
CA HIS A 151 -12.17 7.15 -5.64
C HIS A 151 -12.20 8.59 -6.18
N GLY A 152 -11.92 9.59 -5.33
CA GLY A 152 -11.74 10.98 -5.77
C GLY A 152 -10.51 11.19 -6.66
N GLU A 153 -9.47 10.37 -6.46
CA GLU A 153 -8.25 10.33 -7.29
C GLU A 153 -8.37 9.36 -8.48
N ASP A 154 -9.58 8.92 -8.82
CA ASP A 154 -9.86 7.92 -9.86
C ASP A 154 -9.14 6.57 -9.65
N VAL A 155 -8.80 6.21 -8.41
CA VAL A 155 -8.13 4.96 -8.04
C VAL A 155 -9.12 3.99 -7.40
N VAL A 156 -9.26 2.80 -7.99
CA VAL A 156 -9.96 1.66 -7.39
C VAL A 156 -8.93 0.77 -6.70
N HIS A 157 -9.10 0.51 -5.40
CA HIS A 157 -8.14 -0.27 -4.60
C HIS A 157 -7.92 -1.69 -5.15
N GLY A 158 -8.99 -2.41 -5.50
CA GLY A 158 -8.94 -3.74 -6.14
C GLY A 158 -8.83 -4.94 -5.19
N ASP A 159 -8.23 -4.79 -4.01
CA ASP A 159 -8.12 -5.87 -2.99
C ASP A 159 -8.30 -5.37 -1.55
N LEU A 160 -9.46 -4.78 -1.26
CA LEU A 160 -9.72 -4.27 0.08
C LEU A 160 -10.04 -5.41 1.05
N THR A 161 -9.08 -5.74 1.91
CA THR A 161 -9.23 -6.75 2.96
C THR A 161 -8.56 -6.31 4.25
N ALA A 162 -8.92 -6.91 5.40
CA ALA A 162 -8.32 -6.57 6.69
C ALA A 162 -6.80 -6.89 6.78
N THR A 163 -6.24 -7.63 5.84
CA THR A 163 -4.78 -7.85 5.74
C THR A 163 -4.06 -6.70 5.04
N ASN A 164 -4.79 -5.92 4.23
CA ASN A 164 -4.28 -4.77 3.46
C ASN A 164 -4.64 -3.43 4.13
N ILE A 165 -5.15 -3.48 5.36
CA ILE A 165 -5.38 -2.30 6.20
C ILE A 165 -4.44 -2.43 7.39
N PHE A 166 -3.67 -1.39 7.68
CA PHE A 166 -2.73 -1.36 8.79
C PHE A 166 -3.18 -0.40 9.88
N VAL A 167 -2.65 -0.61 11.08
CA VAL A 167 -2.97 0.17 12.27
C VAL A 167 -1.71 0.91 12.72
N ASP A 168 -1.78 2.24 12.76
CA ASP A 168 -0.68 3.08 13.26
C ASP A 168 -0.56 3.00 14.80
N ASP A 169 0.45 3.64 15.35
CA ASP A 169 0.75 3.68 16.79
C ASP A 169 -0.37 4.31 17.63
N HIS A 170 -1.17 5.20 17.03
CA HIS A 170 -2.35 5.81 17.64
C HIS A 170 -3.63 4.98 17.46
N GLY A 171 -3.55 3.81 16.83
CA GLY A 171 -4.68 2.93 16.60
C GLY A 171 -5.55 3.31 15.41
N ASN A 172 -5.11 4.23 14.55
CA ASN A 172 -5.84 4.65 13.35
C ASN A 172 -5.44 3.82 12.13
N LEU A 173 -6.34 3.77 11.15
CA LEU A 173 -6.26 2.89 10.00
C LEU A 173 -5.60 3.55 8.81
N ARG A 174 -4.75 2.79 8.13
CA ARG A 174 -4.06 3.16 6.90
C ARG A 174 -4.29 2.07 5.84
N LEU A 175 -4.96 2.39 4.74
CA LEU A 175 -5.12 1.47 3.61
C LEU A 175 -3.79 1.32 2.88
N ALA A 176 -3.48 0.10 2.45
CA ALA A 176 -2.20 -0.27 1.85
C ALA A 176 -2.38 -1.33 0.75
N ASP A 177 -1.27 -1.67 0.08
CA ASP A 177 -1.19 -2.68 -0.98
C ASP A 177 -2.01 -2.34 -2.24
N PHE A 178 -1.48 -1.39 -3.01
CA PHE A 178 -2.05 -0.92 -4.26
C PHE A 178 -1.62 -1.77 -5.47
N GLY A 179 -1.07 -2.97 -5.24
CA GLY A 179 -0.57 -3.85 -6.31
C GLY A 179 -1.67 -4.35 -7.26
N LEU A 180 -2.93 -4.34 -6.81
CA LEU A 180 -4.12 -4.66 -7.59
C LEU A 180 -4.93 -3.42 -7.98
N SER A 181 -4.43 -2.22 -7.68
CA SER A 181 -5.17 -0.99 -7.93
C SER A 181 -5.22 -0.65 -9.42
N MET A 182 -6.33 -0.01 -9.81
CA MET A 182 -6.57 0.43 -11.18
C MET A 182 -6.92 1.90 -11.19
N ILE A 183 -6.40 2.60 -12.19
CA ILE A 183 -6.83 3.96 -12.51
C ILE A 183 -8.05 3.84 -13.42
N ALA A 184 -9.20 4.40 -13.01
CA ALA A 184 -10.48 4.24 -13.69
C ALA A 184 -10.44 4.70 -15.17
N ALA A 185 -9.61 5.71 -15.48
CA ALA A 185 -9.39 6.18 -16.84
C ALA A 185 -8.72 5.12 -17.76
N GLU A 186 -7.99 4.16 -17.19
CA GLU A 186 -7.34 3.06 -17.92
C GLU A 186 -8.27 1.83 -18.07
N SER A 187 -9.41 1.79 -17.36
CA SER A 187 -10.32 0.64 -17.30
C SER A 187 -11.03 0.33 -18.61
N GLY A 188 -11.07 1.25 -19.58
CA GLY A 188 -11.67 1.01 -20.90
C GLY A 188 -11.02 -0.13 -21.70
N ASN A 189 -9.79 -0.54 -21.34
CA ASN A 189 -9.03 -1.60 -22.01
C ASN A 189 -8.61 -2.76 -21.07
N LEU A 190 -8.99 -2.73 -19.79
CA LEU A 190 -8.56 -3.72 -18.81
C LEU A 190 -9.76 -4.62 -18.47
N THR A 191 -9.82 -5.79 -19.08
CA THR A 191 -10.59 -6.91 -18.51
C THR A 191 -10.06 -7.15 -17.10
N PHE A 192 -10.96 -7.34 -16.12
CA PHE A 192 -10.62 -7.90 -14.81
C PHE A 192 -9.95 -9.26 -15.07
N GLY A 193 -8.63 -9.24 -15.24
CA GLY A 193 -7.88 -10.42 -15.58
C GLY A 193 -7.99 -11.37 -14.41
N SER A 194 -8.66 -12.50 -14.65
CA SER A 194 -8.87 -13.65 -13.77
C SER A 194 -7.56 -14.36 -13.37
N LEU A 195 -6.46 -13.62 -13.18
CA LEU A 195 -5.10 -14.10 -13.02
C LEU A 195 -4.42 -13.58 -11.75
N GLN A 196 -5.08 -12.76 -10.96
CA GLN A 196 -4.64 -12.46 -9.60
C GLN A 196 -5.56 -13.18 -8.63
N SER A 197 -4.94 -13.87 -7.65
CA SER A 197 -5.60 -14.45 -6.48
C SER A 197 -6.16 -13.32 -5.60
N ALA A 198 -7.04 -12.50 -6.15
CA ALA A 198 -7.86 -11.60 -5.37
C ALA A 198 -8.68 -12.45 -4.40
N ASN A 199 -8.95 -11.89 -3.23
CA ASN A 199 -9.61 -12.62 -2.18
C ASN A 199 -11.09 -12.87 -2.57
N THR A 200 -11.39 -14.06 -3.09
CA THR A 200 -12.69 -14.40 -3.71
C THR A 200 -13.90 -14.16 -2.82
N ARG A 201 -13.75 -14.25 -1.49
CA ARG A 201 -14.82 -13.95 -0.52
C ARG A 201 -15.15 -12.46 -0.39
N TRP A 202 -14.32 -11.58 -0.94
CA TRP A 202 -14.46 -10.12 -0.90
C TRP A 202 -14.73 -9.52 -2.29
N MET A 203 -14.91 -10.35 -3.31
CA MET A 203 -15.24 -9.88 -4.67
C MET A 203 -16.72 -9.54 -4.79
N ALA A 204 -17.01 -8.50 -5.57
CA ALA A 204 -18.38 -8.19 -5.99
C ALA A 204 -18.90 -9.30 -6.94
N PRO A 205 -20.23 -9.50 -7.01
CA PRO A 205 -20.87 -10.50 -7.88
C PRO A 205 -20.56 -10.36 -9.37
#